data_AF-A0A5W8USX5-F1
#
_entry.id   AF-A0A5W8USX5-F1
#
_cell.length_a   1.000
_cell.length_b   1.000
_cell.length_c   1.000
_cell.angle_alpha   90.00
_cell.angle_beta   90.00
_cell.angle_gamma   90.00
#
_symmetry.space_group_name_H-M   'P 1'
#
loop_
_entity.id
_entity.type
_entity.pdbx_description
1 polymer ?
#
loop_
_entity_poly.entity_id
_entity_poly.type
_entity_poly.pdbx_seq_one_letter_code
_entity_poly.pdbx_strand_id
1 'polypeptide(L)' 'ATRAAAEHMPAWFPLAMDLALVTGQRREDIVNMKFSDIVDGRLHVTQIKTGMKIAFPLSLTLQAPGLRPGRLSIAADW' A
#
# COMPACT_ATOMS: atom_id res chain seq x y z
N ALA A 1 -6.07 -18.69 -1.09
CA ALA A 1 -6.49 -18.97 0.30
C ALA A 1 -6.30 -17.75 1.22
N THR A 2 -5.09 -17.21 1.36
CA THR A 2 -4.78 -16.11 2.31
C THR A 2 -5.46 -14.76 2.00
N ARG A 3 -5.56 -14.33 0.73
CA ARG A 3 -6.23 -13.06 0.38
C ARG A 3 -7.76 -13.11 0.59
N ALA A 4 -8.40 -14.25 0.33
CA ALA A 4 -9.84 -14.42 0.57
C ALA A 4 -10.19 -14.40 2.08
N ALA A 5 -9.29 -14.86 2.94
CA ALA A 5 -9.46 -14.73 4.39
C ALA A 5 -9.42 -13.25 4.84
N ALA A 6 -8.62 -12.42 4.17
CA ALA A 6 -8.56 -10.98 4.45
C ALA A 6 -9.90 -10.27 4.18
N GLU A 7 -10.72 -10.76 3.26
CA GLU A 7 -12.04 -10.18 2.94
C GLU A 7 -13.03 -10.25 4.11
N HIS A 8 -12.79 -11.13 5.08
CA HIS A 8 -13.59 -11.26 6.30
C HIS A 8 -13.06 -10.40 7.46
N MET A 9 -11.96 -9.67 7.23
CA MET A 9 -11.37 -8.73 8.19
C MET A 9 -11.93 -7.32 7.95
N PRO A 10 -11.68 -6.36 8.86
CA PRO A 10 -12.08 -4.97 8.63
C PRO A 10 -11.57 -4.43 7.29
N ALA A 11 -12.32 -3.50 6.68
CA ALA A 11 -12.06 -3.00 5.32
C ALA A 11 -10.63 -2.50 5.08
N TRP A 12 -9.93 -2.03 6.12
CA TRP A 12 -8.55 -1.58 6.02
C TRP A 12 -7.54 -2.73 5.83
N PHE A 13 -7.85 -3.96 6.24
CA PHE A 13 -6.89 -5.05 6.31
C PHE A 13 -6.49 -5.60 4.93
N PRO A 14 -7.43 -5.92 4.01
CA PRO A 14 -7.08 -6.26 2.63
C PRO A 14 -6.26 -5.16 1.93
N LEU A 15 -6.62 -3.90 2.19
CA LEU A 15 -5.97 -2.73 1.63
C LEU A 15 -4.51 -2.59 2.09
N ALA A 16 -4.27 -2.76 3.39
CA ALA A 16 -2.92 -2.77 3.96
C ALA A 16 -2.09 -3.95 3.42
N MET A 17 -2.71 -5.12 3.24
CA MET A 17 -2.05 -6.30 2.70
C MET A 17 -1.68 -6.14 1.23
N ASP A 18 -2.57 -5.55 0.42
CA ASP A 18 -2.30 -5.23 -0.98
C ASP A 18 -1.16 -4.20 -1.09
N LEU A 19 -1.15 -3.17 -0.23
CA LEU A 19 -0.08 -2.17 -0.19
C LEU A 19 1.27 -2.79 0.21
N ALA A 20 1.29 -3.69 1.21
CA ALA A 20 2.47 -4.45 1.60
C ALA A 20 2.99 -5.31 0.45
N LEU A 21 2.10 -5.97 -0.29
CA LEU A 21 2.47 -6.85 -1.38
C LEU A 21 3.05 -6.09 -2.59
N VAL A 22 2.51 -4.90 -2.88
CA VAL A 22 2.97 -4.09 -4.01
C VAL A 22 4.27 -3.33 -3.69
N THR A 23 4.43 -2.84 -2.46
CA THR A 23 5.59 -2.01 -2.07
C THR A 23 6.72 -2.83 -1.46
N GLY A 24 6.46 -4.05 -0.97
CA GLY A 24 7.44 -4.87 -0.25
C GLY A 24 7.84 -4.31 1.12
N GLN A 25 7.03 -3.41 1.68
CA GLN A 25 7.32 -2.71 2.93
C GLN A 25 6.87 -3.51 4.17
N ARG A 26 7.54 -3.29 5.31
CA ARG A 26 7.20 -3.97 6.58
C ARG A 26 5.89 -3.44 7.13
N ARG A 27 5.22 -4.19 8.02
CA ARG A 27 3.94 -3.77 8.61
C ARG A 27 4.04 -2.40 9.27
N GLU A 28 5.13 -2.13 9.98
CA GLU A 28 5.39 -0.87 10.67
C GLU A 28 5.60 0.30 9.70
N ASP A 29 6.13 0.02 8.50
CA ASP A 29 6.25 1.02 7.45
C ASP A 29 4.87 1.29 6.82
N ILE A 30 4.05 0.24 6.59
CA ILE A 30 2.69 0.35 6.02
C ILE A 30 1.76 1.19 6.90
N VAL A 31 1.73 0.95 8.20
CA VAL A 31 0.83 1.67 9.12
C VAL A 31 1.16 3.16 9.24
N ASN A 32 2.36 3.58 8.83
CA ASN A 32 2.80 4.97 8.87
C ASN A 32 2.63 5.72 7.53
N MET A 33 2.23 5.04 6.46
CA MET A 33 1.99 5.66 5.16
C MET A 33 0.74 6.55 5.20
N LYS A 34 0.84 7.73 4.59
CA LYS A 34 -0.25 8.71 4.50
C LYS A 34 -0.46 9.14 3.06
N PHE A 35 -1.67 9.59 2.74
CA PHE A 35 -1.94 10.22 1.45
C PHE A 35 -1.08 11.48 1.21
N SER A 36 -0.71 12.19 2.27
CA SER A 36 0.22 13.32 2.21
C SER A 36 1.64 12.94 1.74
N ASP A 37 2.00 11.66 1.83
CA ASP A 37 3.30 11.16 1.37
C ASP A 37 3.30 10.89 -0.15
N ILE A 38 2.16 11.14 -0.83
CA ILE A 38 2.04 11.08 -2.27
C ILE A 38 2.39 12.44 -2.86
N VAL A 39 3.50 12.51 -3.58
CA VAL A 39 4.00 13.74 -4.23
C VAL A 39 4.48 13.38 -5.64
N ASP A 40 4.05 14.16 -6.63
CA ASP A 40 4.38 13.97 -8.06
C ASP A 40 4.11 12.55 -8.58
N GLY A 41 2.95 11.99 -8.22
CA GLY A 41 2.52 10.66 -8.67
C GLY A 41 3.35 9.50 -8.09
N ARG A 42 4.05 9.75 -6.98
CA ARG A 42 4.86 8.75 -6.26
C ARG A 42 4.52 8.74 -4.79
N LEU A 43 4.46 7.54 -4.21
CA LEU A 43 4.39 7.32 -2.77
C LEU A 43 5.81 7.32 -2.19
N HIS A 44 6.11 8.30 -1.33
CA HIS A 44 7.40 8.43 -0.66
C HIS A 44 7.35 7.72 0.70
N VAL A 45 8.34 6.89 0.97
CA VAL A 45 8.40 6.08 2.19
C VAL A 45 9.79 6.19 2.78
N THR A 46 9.87 6.50 4.08
CA THR A 46 11.12 6.38 4.84
C THR A 46 11.03 5.13 5.70
N GLN A 47 11.87 4.14 5.41
CA GLN A 47 11.90 2.88 6.16
C GLN A 47 12.33 3.12 7.60
N ILE A 48 11.55 2.62 8.57
CA ILE A 48 11.82 2.80 9.99
C ILE A 48 13.12 2.10 10.40
N LYS A 49 13.35 0.88 9.91
CA LYS A 49 14.52 0.07 10.30
C LYS A 49 15.86 0.67 9.87
N THR A 50 15.92 1.20 8.65
CA THR A 50 17.18 1.56 7.98
C THR A 50 17.30 3.06 7.68
N GLY A 51 16.22 3.81 7.79
CA GLY A 51 16.16 5.22 7.34
C GLY A 51 16.16 5.39 5.82
N MET A 52 16.13 4.30 5.04
CA MET A 52 16.15 4.37 3.58
C MET A 52 14.91 5.07 3.05
N LYS A 53 15.11 6.01 2.11
CA LYS A 53 14.05 6.74 1.43
C LYS A 53 13.78 6.11 0.07
N ILE A 54 12.55 5.67 -0.15
CA ILE A 54 12.12 4.97 -1.35
C ILE A 54 10.90 5.69 -1.91
N ALA A 55 10.84 5.85 -3.23
CA ALA A 55 9.70 6.43 -3.92
C ALA A 55 9.09 5.41 -4.90
N PHE A 56 7.86 4.98 -4.64
CA PHE A 56 7.12 4.04 -5.47
C PHE A 56 6.23 4.80 -6.46
N PRO A 57 6.34 4.59 -7.79
CA PRO A 57 5.39 5.19 -8.72
C PRO A 57 4.00 4.58 -8.50
N LEU A 58 2.94 5.41 -8.55
CA LEU A 58 1.55 4.92 -8.39
C LEU A 58 1.13 3.98 -9.54
N SER A 59 1.84 4.02 -10.66
CA SER A 59 1.70 3.09 -11.79
C SER A 59 2.35 1.72 -11.55
N LEU A 60 3.12 1.54 -10.46
CA LEU A 60 3.73 0.26 -10.09
C LEU A 60 2.64 -0.81 -10.00
N THR A 61 2.90 -1.96 -10.62
CA THR A 61 1.92 -3.04 -10.68
C THR A 61 2.57 -4.37 -10.37
N LEU A 62 1.91 -5.19 -9.55
CA LEU A 62 2.24 -6.59 -9.46
C LEU A 62 1.39 -7.36 -10.47
N GLN A 63 2.02 -7.95 -11.49
CA GLN A 63 1.32 -8.51 -12.65
C GLN A 63 0.44 -9.73 -12.30
N ALA A 64 0.86 -10.56 -11.34
CA ALA A 64 0.12 -11.78 -10.98
C ALA A 64 -1.24 -11.48 -10.29
N PRO A 65 -1.34 -10.52 -9.34
CA PRO A 65 -2.63 -10.13 -8.75
C PRO A 65 -3.22 -8.81 -9.32
N GLY A 66 -2.55 -8.11 -10.24
CA GLY A 66 -3.02 -6.84 -10.81
C GLY A 66 -3.12 -5.68 -9.81
N LEU A 67 -2.35 -5.73 -8.71
CA LEU A 67 -2.39 -4.74 -7.63
C LEU A 67 -1.51 -3.53 -7.94
N ARG A 68 -1.96 -2.34 -7.54
CA ARG A 68 -1.24 -1.06 -7.73
C ARG A 68 -1.37 -0.19 -6.47
N PRO A 69 -0.37 0.64 -6.10
CA PRO A 69 -0.47 1.51 -4.93
C PRO A 69 -1.63 2.52 -5.03
N GLY A 70 -1.92 3.00 -6.24
CA GLY A 70 -3.00 3.98 -6.47
C GLY A 70 -4.42 3.41 -6.50
N ARG A 71 -4.60 2.08 -6.44
CA ARG A 71 -5.92 1.42 -6.45
C ARG A 71 -6.46 1.28 -5.01
N LEU A 72 -6.33 2.32 -4.21
CA LEU A 72 -6.90 2.44 -2.87
C LEU A 72 -8.06 3.44 -2.94
N SER A 73 -9.01 3.19 -3.84
CA SER A 73 -10.29 3.89 -3.86
C SER A 73 -11.24 3.14 -2.92
N ILE A 74 -11.15 3.42 -1.61
CA ILE A 74 -12.36 3.24 -0.79
C ILE A 74 -13.39 4.22 -1.35
N ALA A 75 -14.65 3.77 -1.41
CA ALA A 75 -15.79 4.56 -1.86
C ALA A 75 -15.66 6.04 -1.44
N ALA A 76 -15.62 6.92 -2.43
CA ALA A 76 -15.64 8.37 -2.27
C ALA A 76 -17.07 8.84 -1.93
N ASP A 77 -17.67 8.22 -0.92
CA ASP A 77 -18.92 8.63 -0.29
C ASP A 77 -18.65 8.98 1.18
N TRP A 78 -17.72 9.91 1.42
CA TRP A 78 -17.58 10.72 2.65
C TRP A 78 -16.92 12.05 2.30
#